data_AF-A0A961U4T1-F1
#
_entry.id   AF-A0A961U4T1-F1
#
_cell.length_a   1.000
_cell.length_b   1.000
_cell.length_c   1.000
_cell.angle_alpha   90.00
_cell.angle_beta   90.00
_cell.angle_gamma   90.00
#
_symmetry.space_group_name_H-M   'P 1'
#
loop_
_entity.id
_entity.type
_entity.pdbx_description
1 polymer ?
#
loop_
_entity_poly.entity_id
_entity_poly.type
_entity_poly.pdbx_seq_one_letter_code
_entity_poly.pdbx_strand_id
1 'polypeptide(L)'
;METQTSPTTPFPRVVNGRRINPTRSRDGETIGGGFFVVRRGRRTARIRPAYHPFEHPTFESAAAEAQKLAAQNPGQKFDVLAVVTSFREIADLPELVATEAAE
;
A
#
# COMPACT_ATOMS: atom_id res chain seq x y z
N MET A 1 1.18 -27.73 -12.90
CA MET A 1 1.63 -26.63 -12.03
C MET A 1 0.91 -25.38 -12.48
N GLU A 2 -0.26 -25.12 -11.89
CA GLU A 2 -1.08 -23.98 -12.27
C GLU A 2 -0.48 -22.71 -11.66
N THR A 3 0.09 -21.86 -12.51
CA THR A 3 0.54 -20.54 -12.13
C THR A 3 -0.69 -19.71 -11.79
N GLN A 4 -0.97 -19.51 -10.50
CA GLN A 4 -1.94 -18.53 -10.05
C GLN A 4 -1.49 -17.14 -10.54
N THR A 5 -2.08 -16.67 -11.63
CA THR A 5 -1.97 -15.29 -12.07
C THR A 5 -2.72 -14.41 -11.08
N SER A 6 -1.99 -13.80 -10.14
CA SER A 6 -2.53 -12.84 -9.17
C SER A 6 -3.27 -11.70 -9.89
N PRO A 7 -4.46 -11.28 -9.43
CA PRO A 7 -5.30 -10.35 -10.17
C PRO A 7 -4.75 -8.92 -10.14
N THR A 8 -4.19 -8.57 -11.30
CA THR A 8 -3.62 -7.32 -11.76
C THR A 8 -4.63 -6.16 -11.84
N THR A 9 -5.11 -5.61 -10.72
CA THR A 9 -5.83 -4.33 -10.79
C THR A 9 -5.54 -3.48 -9.54
N PRO A 10 -4.93 -2.28 -9.68
CA PRO A 10 -4.47 -1.43 -8.55
C PRO A 10 -5.60 -0.73 -7.79
N PHE A 11 -6.86 -0.93 -8.18
CA PHE A 11 -8.02 -0.26 -7.61
C PHE A 11 -8.78 -1.23 -6.73
N PRO A 12 -9.49 -0.75 -5.69
CA PRO A 12 -10.28 -1.63 -4.82
C PRO A 12 -11.21 -2.47 -5.68
N ARG A 13 -10.83 -3.73 -5.87
CA ARG A 13 -11.65 -4.70 -6.58
C ARG A 13 -12.67 -5.18 -5.56
N VAL A 14 -13.92 -5.18 -5.97
CA VAL A 14 -14.91 -6.04 -5.36
C VAL A 14 -14.56 -7.46 -5.84
N VAL A 15 -13.90 -8.27 -5.01
CA VAL A 15 -13.62 -9.68 -5.33
C VAL A 15 -14.81 -10.47 -4.78
N ASN A 16 -15.56 -11.15 -5.66
CA ASN A 16 -16.76 -11.91 -5.30
C ASN A 16 -17.80 -11.09 -4.48
N GLY A 17 -18.04 -9.82 -4.85
CA GLY A 17 -18.98 -8.98 -4.11
C GLY A 17 -18.42 -8.35 -2.82
N ARG A 18 -17.18 -8.67 -2.41
CA ARG A 18 -16.57 -8.16 -1.18
C ARG A 18 -15.48 -7.13 -1.45
N ARG A 19 -15.52 -6.02 -0.70
CA ARG A 19 -14.42 -5.05 -0.66
C ARG A 19 -13.18 -5.73 -0.08
N ILE A 20 -12.03 -5.59 -0.74
CA ILE A 20 -10.75 -6.06 -0.23
C ILE A 20 -10.44 -5.30 1.07
N ASN A 21 -10.05 -6.03 2.13
CA ASN A 21 -9.61 -5.43 3.38
C ASN A 21 -8.25 -4.74 3.17
N PRO A 22 -8.13 -3.41 3.38
CA PRO A 22 -6.89 -2.67 3.20
C PRO A 22 -5.79 -3.03 4.23
N THR A 23 -6.11 -3.75 5.31
CA THR A 23 -5.12 -4.18 6.29
C THR A 23 -4.41 -5.49 5.92
N ARG A 24 -4.81 -6.14 4.82
CA ARG A 24 -4.20 -7.37 4.35
C ARG A 24 -3.30 -7.07 3.15
N SER A 25 -2.02 -7.43 3.26
CA SER A 25 -1.05 -7.29 2.18
C SER A 25 -1.45 -8.14 0.97
N ARG A 26 -1.16 -7.64 -0.23
CA ARG A 26 -1.21 -8.42 -1.46
C ARG A 26 0.02 -9.32 -1.57
N ASP A 27 -0.04 -10.31 -2.45
CA ASP A 27 1.13 -11.13 -2.76
C ASP A 27 2.28 -10.24 -3.27
N GLY A 28 3.44 -10.33 -2.61
CA GLY A 28 4.63 -9.53 -2.95
C GLY A 28 4.63 -8.09 -2.40
N GLU A 29 3.63 -7.72 -1.60
CA GLU A 29 3.53 -6.42 -0.93
C GLU A 29 4.05 -6.50 0.51
N THR A 30 4.69 -5.44 1.00
CA THR A 30 5.07 -5.27 2.40
C THR A 30 4.47 -3.98 2.94
N ILE A 31 3.38 -4.10 3.71
CA ILE A 31 2.75 -2.97 4.40
C ILE A 31 3.76 -2.36 5.38
N GLY A 32 3.92 -1.04 5.34
CA GLY A 32 4.94 -0.32 6.10
C GLY A 32 6.33 -0.37 5.47
N GLY A 33 6.46 -0.82 4.22
CA GLY A 33 7.76 -0.92 3.53
C GLY A 33 8.40 0.43 3.17
N GLY A 34 7.65 1.52 3.24
CA GLY A 34 8.16 2.88 3.03
C GLY A 34 8.23 3.33 1.57
N PHE A 35 8.09 2.43 0.59
CA PHE A 35 7.93 2.78 -0.82
C PHE A 35 6.52 2.46 -1.31
N PHE A 36 5.92 3.39 -2.05
CA PHE A 36 4.53 3.35 -2.47
C PHE A 36 4.42 3.51 -3.99
N VAL A 37 3.67 2.63 -4.65
CA VAL A 37 3.34 2.76 -6.08
C VAL A 37 1.93 3.33 -6.22
N VAL A 38 1.82 4.48 -6.87
CA VAL A 38 0.55 5.21 -7.03
C VAL A 38 0.28 5.61 -8.48
N ARG A 39 -0.99 5.62 -8.89
CA ARG A 39 -1.38 6.10 -10.21
C ARG A 39 -1.59 7.62 -10.23
N ARG A 40 -1.11 8.30 -11.28
CA ARG A 40 -1.50 9.69 -11.59
C ARG A 40 -2.76 9.75 -12.46
N GLY A 41 -3.61 10.73 -12.20
CA GLY A 41 -4.78 11.01 -13.04
C GLY A 41 -4.38 11.53 -14.41
N ARG A 42 -4.91 10.93 -15.48
CA ARG A 42 -4.58 11.27 -16.88
C ARG A 42 -4.78 12.75 -17.24
N ARG A 43 -5.81 13.41 -16.70
CA ARG A 43 -6.18 14.80 -17.07
C ARG A 43 -5.46 15.88 -16.26
N THR A 44 -5.32 15.68 -14.95
CA THR A 44 -4.80 16.72 -14.04
C THR A 44 -3.38 16.41 -13.56
N ALA A 45 -2.85 15.25 -13.92
CA ALA A 45 -1.62 14.69 -13.39
C ALA A 45 -1.56 14.70 -11.85
N ARG A 46 -2.68 14.81 -11.12
CA ARG A 46 -2.65 14.68 -9.66
C ARG A 46 -2.45 13.22 -9.27
N ILE A 47 -1.72 12.98 -8.19
CA ILE A 47 -1.73 11.66 -7.55
C ILE A 47 -3.19 11.37 -7.18
N ARG A 48 -3.70 10.24 -7.64
CA ARG A 48 -5.00 9.72 -7.21
C ARG A 48 -4.68 8.76 -6.07
N PRO A 49 -4.73 9.18 -4.79
CA PRO A 49 -4.51 8.26 -3.70
C PRO A 49 -5.56 7.16 -3.83
N ALA A 50 -5.11 5.97 -4.24
CA ALA A 50 -5.95 4.80 -4.16
C ALA A 50 -6.17 4.54 -2.66
N TYR A 51 -7.34 4.03 -2.28
CA TYR A 51 -7.59 3.59 -0.91
C TYR A 51 -6.59 2.52 -0.43
N HIS A 52 -5.83 1.95 -1.35
CA HIS A 52 -4.90 0.85 -1.10
C HIS A 52 -3.76 0.92 -2.14
N PRO A 53 -2.73 1.77 -1.97
CA PRO A 53 -1.52 1.74 -2.82
C PRO A 53 -0.81 0.38 -2.71
N PHE A 54 0.14 0.10 -3.60
CA PHE A 54 1.09 -1.01 -3.37
C PHE A 54 2.27 -0.53 -2.55
N GLU A 55 2.59 -1.24 -1.48
CA GLU A 55 3.73 -0.96 -0.61
C GLU A 55 4.86 -1.97 -0.77
N HIS A 56 6.08 -1.46 -0.84
CA HIS A 56 7.28 -2.26 -1.07
C HIS A 56 8.40 -1.87 -0.10
N PRO A 57 9.25 -2.82 0.31
CA PRO A 57 10.34 -2.56 1.25
C PRO A 57 11.54 -1.86 0.60
N THR A 58 11.66 -1.90 -0.74
CA THR A 58 12.78 -1.31 -1.47
C THR A 58 12.33 -0.51 -2.69
N PHE A 59 13.17 0.43 -3.13
CA PHE A 59 12.93 1.19 -4.35
C PHE A 59 12.86 0.28 -5.59
N GLU A 60 13.74 -0.72 -5.68
CA GLU A 60 13.84 -1.61 -6.83
C GLU A 60 12.56 -2.45 -6.99
N SER A 61 12.02 -2.97 -5.89
CA SER A 61 10.77 -3.75 -5.92
C SER A 61 9.57 -2.86 -6.26
N ALA A 62 9.51 -1.63 -5.74
CA ALA A 62 8.50 -0.65 -6.11
C ALA A 62 8.58 -0.24 -7.59
N ALA A 63 9.80 -0.03 -8.10
CA ALA A 63 10.03 0.31 -9.50
C ALA A 63 9.62 -0.82 -10.45
N ALA A 64 9.90 -2.07 -10.09
CA ALA A 64 9.46 -3.24 -10.84
C ALA A 64 7.93 -3.34 -10.88
N GLU A 65 7.24 -3.12 -9.75
CA GLU A 65 5.77 -3.12 -9.72
C GLU A 65 5.19 -1.96 -10.54
N ALA A 66 5.78 -0.76 -10.47
CA ALA A 66 5.36 0.38 -11.29
C ALA A 66 5.50 0.10 -12.80
N GLN A 67 6.61 -0.52 -13.23
CA GLN A 67 6.82 -0.93 -14.62
C GLN A 67 5.80 -1.97 -15.08
N LYS A 68 5.56 -3.00 -14.26
CA LYS A 68 4.54 -4.03 -14.51
C LYS A 68 3.15 -3.40 -14.68
N LEU A 69 2.76 -2.51 -13.78
CA LEU A 69 1.47 -1.81 -13.84
C LEU A 69 1.34 -0.91 -15.07
N ALA A 70 2.42 -0.22 -15.45
CA ALA A 70 2.44 0.61 -16.66
C ALA A 70 2.27 -0.23 -17.93
N ALA A 71 2.96 -1.37 -18.03
CA ALA A 71 2.83 -2.30 -19.16
C ALA A 71 1.40 -2.84 -19.30
N GLN A 72 0.74 -3.12 -18.17
CA GLN A 72 -0.62 -3.66 -18.14
C GLN A 72 -1.70 -2.59 -18.37
N ASN A 73 -1.35 -1.31 -18.22
CA ASN A 73 -2.29 -0.19 -18.35
C ASN A 73 -1.72 0.91 -19.27
N PRO A 74 -1.64 0.67 -20.59
CA PRO A 74 -1.07 1.64 -21.53
C PRO A 74 -1.69 3.04 -21.40
N GLY A 75 -0.84 4.07 -21.43
CA GLY A 75 -1.26 5.47 -21.30
C GLY A 75 -1.57 5.93 -19.87
N GLN A 76 -1.41 5.06 -18.86
CA GLN A 76 -1.45 5.44 -17.46
C GLN A 76 -0.04 5.66 -16.92
N LYS A 77 0.11 6.64 -16.02
CA LYS A 77 1.38 6.93 -15.34
C LYS A 77 1.32 6.43 -13.90
N PHE A 78 2.35 5.72 -13.49
CA PHE A 78 2.57 5.24 -12.13
C PHE A 78 3.84 5.89 -11.59
N ASP A 79 3.77 6.45 -10.39
CA ASP A 79 4.92 7.00 -9.68
C ASP A 79 5.28 6.10 -8.49
N VAL A 80 6.57 6.02 -8.21
CA VAL A 80 7.10 5.49 -6.95
C VAL A 80 7.35 6.67 -6.02
N LEU A 81 6.74 6.64 -4.83
CA LEU A 81 6.96 7.59 -3.75
C LEU A 81 7.68 6.89 -2.59
N ALA A 82 8.46 7.63 -1.81
CA ALA A 82 9.12 7.10 -0.63
C ALA A 82 8.78 7.94 0.60
N VAL A 83 8.60 7.29 1.74
CA VAL A 83 8.59 7.94 3.06
C VAL A 83 10.04 8.25 3.42
N VAL A 84 10.35 9.55 3.43
CA VAL A 84 11.69 10.04 3.79
C VAL A 84 11.75 10.40 5.28
N THR A 85 10.61 10.74 5.88
CA THR A 85 10.50 11.08 7.31
C THR A 85 9.08 10.84 7.80
N SER A 86 8.93 10.63 9.11
CA SER A 86 7.65 10.39 9.79
C SER A 86 7.68 11.06 11.16
N PHE A 87 6.56 11.71 11.53
CA PHE A 87 6.37 12.31 12.84
C PHE A 87 5.14 11.69 13.50
N ARG A 88 5.25 11.36 14.79
CA ARG A 88 4.13 10.89 15.60
C ARG A 88 4.09 11.70 16.89
N GLU A 89 2.98 12.36 17.12
CA GLU A 89 2.67 12.90 18.44
C GLU A 89 2.19 11.75 19.33
N ILE A 90 2.84 11.57 20.47
CA ILE A 90 2.35 10.69 21.53
C ILE A 90 1.78 11.64 22.57
N ALA A 91 0.47 11.83 22.54
CA ALA A 91 -0.21 12.44 23.68
C ALA A 91 0.00 11.51 24.89
N ASP A 92 0.38 12.08 26.04
CA ASP A 92 0.63 11.34 27.28
C ASP A 92 -0.44 10.28 27.51
N LEU A 93 -0.06 9.01 27.33
CA LEU A 93 -0.87 7.91 27.80
C LEU A 93 -0.73 7.94 29.33
N PRO A 94 -1.84 8.02 30.10
CA PRO A 94 -1.72 7.90 31.56
C PRO A 94 -1.00 6.59 31.87
N GLU A 95 0.01 6.65 32.73
CA GLU A 95 0.75 5.48 33.21
C GLU A 95 -0.27 4.39 33.53
N LEU A 96 -0.12 3.24 32.88
CA LEU A 96 -0.79 2.01 33.29
C LEU A 96 -0.39 1.78 34.74
N VAL A 97 -1.25 2.21 35.67
CA VAL A 97 -1.15 1.86 37.08
C VAL A 97 -1.20 0.34 37.10
N ALA A 98 -0.03 -0.26 37.30
CA ALA A 98 0.08 -1.67 37.58
C ALA A 98 -0.77 -1.92 38.82
N THR A 99 -1.95 -2.49 38.63
CA THR A 99 -2.70 -3.10 39.73
C THR A 99 -1.88 -4.30 40.16
N GLU A 100 -1.00 -4.09 41.13
CA GLU A 100 -0.43 -5.19 41.90
C GLU A 100 -1.59 -5.98 42.50
N ALA A 101 -1.50 -7.29 42.33
CA ALA A 101 -2.41 -8.26 42.90
C ALA A 101 -2.49 -8.04 44.41
N ALA A 102 -3.68 -7.69 44.90
CA ALA A 102 -4.00 -7.83 46.31
C ALA A 102 -4.25 -9.31 46.61
N GLU A 103 -3.47 -9.78 47.59
CA GLU A 103 -3.49 -11.06 48.30
C GLU A 103 -4.88 -11.54 48.75
#